data_AF-A0A972TF34-F1
#
_entry.id   AF-A0A972TF34-F1
#
_cell.length_a   1.000
_cell.length_b   1.000
_cell.length_c   1.000
_cell.angle_alpha   90.00
_cell.angle_beta   90.00
_cell.angle_gamma   90.00
#
_symmetry.space_group_name_H-M   'P 1'
#
loop_
_entity.id
_entity.type
_entity.pdbx_description
1 polymer ?
#
loop_
_entity_poly.entity_id
_entity_poly.type
_entity_poly.pdbx_seq_one_letter_code
_entity_poly.pdbx_strand_id
1 'polypeptide(L)' 'MEERDDELKKLASITSDLEFTSDLRTQAIEQLGTIGSHDALLVLLEIVANDRLTTKERELALERAKKIVKSTHQ' A
#
# COMPACT_ATOMS: atom_id res chain seq x y z
N MET A 1 -4.34 2.08 18.98
CA MET A 1 -3.64 0.98 18.28
C MET A 1 -4.63 0.25 17.39
N GLU A 2 -5.78 -0.20 17.91
CA GLU A 2 -6.86 -0.81 17.11
C GLU A 2 -7.32 0.02 15.90
N GLU A 3 -7.55 1.33 16.04
CA GLU A 3 -8.01 2.16 14.91
C GLU A 3 -7.04 2.20 13.71
N ARG A 4 -5.73 2.14 13.97
CA ARG A 4 -4.71 2.13 12.90
C ARG A 4 -4.64 0.78 12.21
N ASP A 5 -4.85 -0.30 12.95
CA ASP A 5 -4.86 -1.65 12.42
C ASP A 5 -6.10 -1.88 11.55
N ASP A 6 -7.25 -1.32 11.95
CA ASP A 6 -8.48 -1.36 11.18
C ASP A 6 -8.41 -0.50 9.91
N GLU A 7 -7.79 0.68 9.99
CA GLU A 7 -7.50 1.50 8.81
C GLU A 7 -6.59 0.77 7.82
N LEU A 8 -5.53 0.14 8.30
CA LEU A 8 -4.60 -0.63 7.47
C LEU A 8 -5.30 -1.79 6.77
N LYS A 9 -6.12 -2.58 7.49
CA LYS A 9 -6.90 -3.66 6.89
C LYS A 9 -7.85 -3.15 5.82
N LYS A 10 -8.53 -2.03 6.07
CA LYS A 10 -9.43 -1.42 5.10
C LYS A 10 -8.70 -1.01 3.83
N LEU A 11 -7.55 -0.34 3.97
CA LEU A 11 -6.73 0.07 2.83
C LEU A 11 -6.20 -1.14 2.06
N ALA A 12 -5.72 -2.18 2.75
CA ALA A 12 -5.27 -3.42 2.13
C ALA A 12 -6.39 -4.05 1.27
N SER A 13 -7.59 -4.19 1.83
CA SER A 13 -8.76 -4.71 1.10
C SER A 13 -9.05 -3.90 -0.18
N ILE A 14 -9.03 -2.56 -0.09
CA ILE A 14 -9.24 -1.68 -1.25
C ILE A 14 -8.18 -1.94 -2.32
N THR A 15 -6.91 -2.04 -1.96
CA THR A 15 -5.82 -2.22 -2.93
C THR A 15 -5.82 -3.58 -3.63
N SER A 16 -6.37 -4.62 -2.98
CA SER A 16 -6.44 -5.98 -3.54
C SER A 16 -7.69 -6.24 -4.38
N ASP A 17 -8.70 -5.39 -4.28
CA ASP A 17 -10.01 -5.59 -4.91
C ASP A 17 -10.06 -4.89 -6.29
N LEU A 18 -10.18 -5.72 -7.32
CA LEU A 18 -10.21 -5.29 -8.72
C LEU A 18 -11.56 -4.67 -9.11
N GLU A 19 -12.60 -4.80 -8.29
CA GLU A 19 -13.89 -4.13 -8.50
C GLU A 19 -13.80 -2.62 -8.23
N PHE A 20 -12.82 -2.18 -7.43
CA PHE A 20 -12.55 -0.76 -7.26
C PHE A 20 -11.87 -0.15 -8.49
N THR A 21 -12.05 1.16 -8.66
CA THR A 21 -11.35 1.90 -9.70
C THR A 21 -9.86 1.96 -9.43
N SER A 22 -9.06 2.02 -10.49
CA SER A 22 -7.59 2.14 -10.35
C SER A 22 -7.19 3.41 -9.59
N ASP A 23 -7.95 4.50 -9.74
CA ASP A 23 -7.72 5.73 -8.99
C ASP A 23 -7.92 5.54 -7.48
N LEU A 24 -8.97 4.81 -7.08
CA LEU A 24 -9.23 4.54 -5.67
C LEU A 24 -8.14 3.64 -5.07
N ARG A 25 -7.71 2.60 -5.80
CA ARG A 25 -6.58 1.76 -5.39
C ARG A 25 -5.28 2.56 -5.27
N THR A 26 -5.02 3.45 -6.23
CA THR A 26 -3.86 4.35 -6.22
C THR A 26 -3.87 5.24 -4.97
N GLN A 27 -5.02 5.82 -4.60
CA GLN A 27 -5.17 6.60 -3.37
C GLN A 27 -4.95 5.76 -2.11
N ALA A 28 -5.39 4.50 -2.10
CA ALA A 28 -5.14 3.61 -0.97
C ALA A 28 -3.64 3.24 -0.83
N ILE A 29 -2.94 3.02 -1.95
CA ILE A 29 -1.48 2.81 -1.98
C ILE A 29 -0.73 4.03 -1.39
N GLU A 30 -1.16 5.24 -1.74
CA GLU A 30 -0.62 6.48 -1.19
C GLU A 30 -0.79 6.58 0.34
N GLN A 31 -1.97 6.23 0.84
CA GLN A 31 -2.27 6.25 2.27
C GLN A 31 -1.46 5.21 3.03
N LEU A 32 -1.31 3.99 2.50
CA LEU A 32 -0.42 2.97 3.07
C LEU A 32 1.03 3.49 3.19
N GLY A 33 1.53 4.16 2.16
CA GLY A 33 2.84 4.80 2.21
C GLY A 33 2.97 5.90 3.28
N THR A 34 1.88 6.60 3.57
CA THR A 34 1.83 7.64 4.60
C THR A 34 1.80 7.06 6.01
N ILE A 35 1.15 5.91 6.21
CA ILE A 35 1.12 5.21 7.51
C ILE A 35 2.53 4.85 7.96
N GLY A 36 3.39 4.40 7.03
CA GLY A 36 4.82 4.26 7.30
C GLY A 36 5.21 3.20 8.33
N SER A 37 4.33 2.23 8.62
CA SER A 37 4.59 1.12 9.55
C SER A 37 5.20 -0.09 8.85
N HIS A 38 5.71 -1.04 9.65
CA HIS A 38 6.17 -2.34 9.14
C HIS A 38 5.05 -3.08 8.41
N ASP A 39 3.84 -3.11 8.97
CA ASP A 39 2.70 -3.79 8.36
C ASP A 39 2.28 -3.12 7.05
N ALA A 40 2.33 -1.77 6.98
CA ALA A 40 2.05 -1.05 5.74
C ALA A 40 3.09 -1.37 4.66
N LEU A 41 4.36 -1.55 5.04
CA LEU A 41 5.41 -2.03 4.13
C LEU A 41 5.09 -3.42 3.59
N LEU A 42 4.64 -4.36 4.43
CA LEU A 42 4.28 -5.71 3.99
C LEU A 42 3.15 -5.67 2.95
N VAL A 43 2.08 -4.93 3.22
CA VAL A 43 0.97 -4.74 2.26
C VAL A 43 1.47 -4.13 0.95
N LEU A 44 2.32 -3.11 1.00
CA LEU A 44 2.89 -2.50 -0.21
C LEU A 44 3.71 -3.51 -1.04
N LEU A 45 4.46 -4.42 -0.40
CA LEU A 45 5.21 -5.46 -1.12
C LEU A 45 4.31 -6.52 -1.74
N GLU A 46 3.19 -6.87 -1.11
CA GLU A 46 2.17 -7.74 -1.70
C GLU A 46 1.57 -7.11 -2.96
N ILE A 47 1.30 -5.80 -2.94
CA ILE A 47 0.80 -5.04 -4.10
C ILE A 47 1.82 -5.06 -5.25
N VAL A 48 3.12 -4.90 -4.95
CA VAL A 48 4.19 -4.99 -5.97
C VAL A 48 4.22 -6.37 -6.65
N ALA A 49 3.96 -7.43 -5.88
CA ALA A 49 3.96 -8.80 -6.39
C ALA A 49 2.67 -9.17 -7.14
N ASN A 50 1.59 -8.39 -7.03
CA ASN A 50 0.30 -8.69 -7.64
C ASN A 50 0.31 -8.37 -9.14
N ASP A 51 0.35 -9.40 -9.98
CA ASP A 51 0.40 -9.32 -11.45
C ASP A 51 -0.93 -8.91 -12.10
N ARG A 52 -2.03 -8.91 -11.34
CA ARG A 52 -3.35 -8.45 -11.80
C ARG A 52 -3.51 -6.94 -11.76
N LEU A 53 -2.65 -6.25 -10.99
CA LEU A 53 -2.64 -4.80 -10.92
C LEU A 53 -1.86 -4.19 -12.08
N THR A 54 -2.17 -2.93 -12.39
CA THR A 54 -1.47 -2.22 -13.46
C THR A 54 -0.01 -1.97 -13.07
N THR A 55 0.87 -1.88 -14.08
CA THR A 55 2.28 -1.54 -13.87
C THR A 55 2.44 -0.25 -13.05
N LYS A 56 1.59 0.75 -13.28
CA LYS A 56 1.61 2.02 -12.56
C LYS A 56 1.34 1.86 -11.06
N GLU A 57 0.34 1.06 -10.69
CA GLU A 57 0.01 0.79 -9.28
C GLU A 57 1.17 0.04 -8.59
N ARG A 58 1.76 -0.95 -9.27
CA ARG A 58 2.88 -1.72 -8.75
C ARG A 58 4.14 -0.87 -8.58
N GLU A 59 4.45 -0.01 -9.54
CA GLU A 59 5.57 0.93 -9.45
C GLU A 59 5.37 1.93 -8.31
N LEU A 60 4.16 2.46 -8.16
CA LEU A 60 3.83 3.35 -7.05
C LEU A 60 4.00 2.66 -5.69
N ALA A 61 3.48 1.45 -5.54
CA ALA A 61 3.63 0.67 -4.32
C ALA A 61 5.10 0.42 -3.98
N LEU A 62 5.93 0.11 -4.99
CA LEU A 62 7.37 -0.06 -4.83
C LEU A 62 8.05 1.24 -4.38
N GLU A 63 7.66 2.39 -4.93
CA GLU A 63 8.17 3.69 -4.52
C GLU A 63 7.83 3.98 -3.04
N ARG A 64 6.58 3.74 -2.64
CA ARG A 64 6.12 3.93 -1.26
C ARG A 64 6.83 2.99 -0.29
N ALA A 65 6.98 1.71 -0.64
CA ALA A 65 7.74 0.74 0.15
C ALA A 65 9.19 1.18 0.37
N LYS A 66 9.87 1.63 -0.70
CA LYS A 66 11.24 2.18 -0.61
C LYS A 66 11.34 3.37 0.33
N LYS A 67 10.33 4.26 0.34
CA LYS A 67 10.30 5.41 1.27
C LYS A 67 10.20 4.93 2.72
N ILE A 68 9.32 3.98 3.03
CA ILE A 68 9.19 3.44 4.39
C ILE A 68 10.52 2.87 4.89
N VAL A 69 11.19 2.02 4.09
CA VAL A 69 12.48 1.42 4.43
C VAL A 69 13.56 2.47 4.69
N LYS A 70 13.60 3.54 3.88
CA LYS A 70 14.56 4.63 4.06
C LYS A 70 14.28 5.47 5.31
N SER A 71 13.01 5.67 5.65
CA SER A 71 12.59 6.44 6.82
C SER A 71 12.76 5.67 8.14
N THR A 72 12.81 4.34 8.13
CA THR A 72 13.02 3.51 9.33
C THR A 72 14.49 3.44 9.80
N HIS A 73 15.39 4.20 9.15
CA HIS A 73 16.83 4.28 9.49
C HIS A 73 17.28 5.69 9.91
N GLN A 74 16.37 6.55 10.37
CA GLN A 74 16.69 7.85 10.97
C GLN A 74 16.36 7.89 12.46
#